data_AF-A0A369WP87-F1
#
_entry.id   AF-A0A369WP87-F1
#
_cell.length_a   1.000
_cell.length_b   1.000
_cell.length_c   1.000
_cell.angle_alpha   90.00
_cell.angle_beta   90.00
_cell.angle_gamma   90.00
#
_symmetry.space_group_name_H-M   'P 1'
#
loop_
_entity.id
_entity.type
_entity.pdbx_description
1 polymer ?
#
loop_
_entity_poly.entity_id
_entity_poly.type
_entity_poly.pdbx_seq_one_letter_code
_entity_poly.pdbx_strand_id
1 'polypeptide(L)'
;MYRRSKKYQAQVARLANARATKERKRLEEAVPADRCDLPDLRRVIEITDFDTGTPVTHRIELYRSDRIDCYNVKIDGQPWQQRIGWSRILEGL
;
A
#
# COMPACT_ATOMS: atom_id res chain seq x y z
N MET A 1 -30.61 29.12 -2.86
CA MET A 1 -29.20 28.85 -3.26
C MET A 1 -28.28 29.76 -2.46
N TYR A 2 -27.35 29.19 -1.68
CA TYR A 2 -26.41 29.99 -0.87
C TYR A 2 -25.29 30.58 -1.75
N ARG A 3 -25.12 31.91 -1.74
CA ARG A 3 -24.06 32.60 -2.49
C ARG A 3 -22.74 32.38 -1.78
N ARG A 4 -21.87 31.57 -2.38
CA ARG A 4 -20.50 31.34 -1.88
C ARG A 4 -19.73 32.66 -1.84
N SER A 5 -18.97 32.87 -0.76
CA SER A 5 -18.18 34.10 -0.59
C SER A 5 -17.06 34.20 -1.63
N LYS A 6 -16.63 35.42 -1.95
CA LYS A 6 -15.49 35.66 -2.86
C LYS A 6 -14.22 34.93 -2.39
N LYS A 7 -14.00 34.87 -1.07
CA LYS A 7 -12.87 34.14 -0.46
C LYS A 7 -12.91 32.64 -0.78
N TYR A 8 -14.09 32.02 -0.68
CA TYR A 8 -14.28 30.61 -1.00
C TYR A 8 -14.01 30.33 -2.48
N GLN A 9 -14.52 31.19 -3.39
CA GLN A 9 -14.27 31.03 -4.83
C GLN A 9 -12.78 31.14 -5.18
N ALA A 10 -12.06 32.08 -4.57
CA ALA A 10 -10.62 32.23 -4.74
C ALA A 10 -9.84 31.00 -4.24
N GLN A 11 -10.24 30.42 -3.11
CA GLN A 11 -9.64 29.20 -2.57
C GLN A 11 -9.84 28.01 -3.52
N VAL A 12 -11.06 27.82 -4.05
CA VAL A 12 -11.36 26.75 -5.00
C VAL A 12 -10.53 26.90 -6.28
N ALA A 13 -10.45 28.12 -6.83
CA ALA A 13 -9.63 28.41 -8.01
C ALA A 13 -8.14 28.11 -7.77
N ARG A 14 -7.62 28.48 -6.59
CA ARG A 14 -6.23 28.18 -6.20
C ARG A 14 -5.97 26.67 -6.14
N LEU A 15 -6.89 25.91 -5.56
CA LEU A 15 -6.78 24.44 -5.48
C LEU A 15 -6.86 23.79 -6.86
N ALA A 16 -7.75 24.28 -7.72
CA ALA A 16 -7.87 23.79 -9.10
C ALA A 16 -6.58 24.04 -9.90
N ASN A 17 -6.01 25.25 -9.80
CA ASN A 17 -4.74 25.59 -10.45
C ASN A 17 -3.59 24.73 -9.92
N ALA A 18 -3.51 24.52 -8.61
CA ALA A 18 -2.48 23.68 -8.01
C ALA A 18 -2.56 22.21 -8.50
N ARG A 19 -3.78 21.68 -8.68
CA ARG A 19 -4.00 20.34 -9.26
C ARG A 19 -3.54 20.30 -10.72
N ALA A 20 -3.97 21.27 -11.53
CA ALA A 20 -3.59 21.35 -12.93
C ALA A 20 -2.07 21.46 -13.14
N THR A 21 -1.37 22.27 -12.34
CA THR A 21 0.10 22.37 -12.39
C THR A 21 0.77 21.05 -12.02
N LYS A 22 0.25 20.33 -11.01
CA LYS A 22 0.77 19.01 -10.62
C LYS A 22 0.54 17.96 -11.71
N GLU A 23 -0.61 17.98 -12.38
CA GLU A 23 -0.91 17.10 -13.51
C GLU A 23 -0.02 17.39 -14.72
N ARG A 24 0.18 18.67 -15.06
CA ARG A 24 1.13 19.07 -16.10
C ARG A 24 2.54 18.58 -15.81
N LYS A 25 3.04 18.82 -14.59
CA LYS A 25 4.35 18.36 -14.16
C LYS A 25 4.49 16.83 -14.23
N ARG A 26 3.44 16.09 -13.86
CA ARG A 26 3.42 14.62 -13.99
C ARG A 26 3.48 14.14 -15.45
N LEU A 27 2.82 14.85 -16.37
CA LEU A 27 2.84 14.54 -17.80
C LEU A 27 4.18 14.91 -18.44
N GLU A 28 4.80 16.00 -17.98
CA GLU A 28 6.12 16.47 -18.43
C GLU A 28 7.27 15.64 -17.84
N GLU A 29 7.11 15.09 -16.63
CA GLU A 29 8.05 14.13 -16.04
C GLU A 29 8.00 12.81 -16.83
N ALA A 30 8.99 12.61 -17.71
CA ALA A 30 9.28 11.31 -18.28
C ALA A 30 9.43 10.29 -17.13
N VAL A 31 8.55 9.28 -17.10
CA VAL A 31 8.62 8.21 -16.11
C VAL A 31 9.99 7.55 -16.25
N PRO A 32 10.84 7.55 -15.21
CA PRO A 32 12.14 6.89 -15.29
C PRO A 32 11.93 5.44 -15.72
N ALA A 33 12.66 4.99 -16.74
CA ALA A 33 12.60 3.61 -17.24
C ALA A 33 12.94 2.57 -16.15
N ASP A 34 13.62 3.00 -15.08
CA ASP A 34 13.95 2.23 -13.88
C ASP A 34 12.86 2.23 -12.80
N ARG A 35 11.57 2.32 -13.17
CA ARG A 35 10.55 1.80 -12.26
C ARG A 35 10.67 0.28 -12.25
N CYS A 36 11.59 -0.22 -11.44
CA CYS A 36 11.68 -1.63 -11.11
C CYS A 36 10.34 -2.01 -10.45
N ASP A 37 9.45 -2.60 -11.25
CA ASP A 37 8.15 -3.06 -10.77
C ASP A 37 8.42 -4.09 -9.69
N LEU A 38 8.12 -3.69 -8.45
CA LEU A 38 8.31 -4.55 -7.31
C LEU A 38 7.51 -5.84 -7.52
N PRO A 39 8.09 -7.01 -7.19
CA PRO A 39 7.42 -8.28 -7.39
C PRO A 39 6.10 -8.29 -6.61
N ASP A 40 5.12 -9.02 -7.14
CA ASP A 40 3.83 -9.15 -6.48
C ASP A 40 3.98 -9.85 -5.13
N LEU A 41 4.68 -10.99 -5.09
CA LEU A 41 5.13 -11.60 -3.84
C LEU A 41 6.41 -10.89 -3.34
N ARG A 42 6.30 -10.21 -2.19
CA ARG A 42 7.38 -9.36 -1.67
C ARG A 42 8.26 -10.11 -0.67
N ARG A 43 7.64 -10.95 0.18
CA ARG A 43 8.29 -11.72 1.23
C ARG A 43 7.50 -12.99 1.54
N VAL A 44 8.21 -13.96 2.10
CA VAL A 44 7.64 -15.18 2.68
C VAL A 44 8.26 -15.34 4.07
N ILE A 45 7.44 -15.70 5.05
CA ILE A 45 7.87 -16.11 6.39
C ILE A 45 7.37 -17.54 6.58
N GLU A 46 8.27 -18.44 6.95
CA GLU A 46 7.92 -19.81 7.32
C GLU A 46 8.25 -20.00 8.79
N ILE A 47 7.26 -20.45 9.55
CA ILE A 47 7.36 -20.69 10.99
C ILE A 47 7.05 -22.15 11.20
N THR A 48 7.91 -22.86 11.93
CA THR A 48 7.67 -24.26 12.29
C THR A 48 7.53 -24.36 13.79
N ASP A 49 6.33 -24.69 14.24
CA ASP A 49 5.98 -24.87 15.64
C ASP A 49 6.19 -26.33 16.06
N PHE A 50 6.85 -26.54 17.20
CA PHE A 50 7.16 -27.87 17.73
C PHE A 50 6.33 -28.22 18.98
N ASP A 51 5.42 -27.34 19.40
CA ASP A 51 4.70 -27.42 20.68
C ASP A 51 3.75 -28.62 20.78
N THR A 52 3.28 -29.15 19.66
CA THR A 52 2.29 -30.25 19.61
C THR A 52 2.93 -31.64 19.54
N GLY A 53 4.26 -31.72 19.63
CA GLY A 53 5.03 -32.96 19.45
C GLY A 53 5.14 -33.43 18.00
N THR A 54 4.36 -32.85 17.09
CA THR A 54 4.56 -32.94 15.64
C THR A 54 4.90 -31.54 15.10
N PRO A 55 5.98 -31.37 14.33
CA PRO A 55 6.30 -30.07 13.74
C PRO A 55 5.19 -29.63 12.78
N VAL A 56 4.64 -28.44 13.00
CA VAL A 56 3.63 -27.81 12.12
C VAL A 56 4.27 -26.58 11.50
N THR A 57 4.30 -26.51 10.16
CA THR A 57 4.85 -25.34 9.45
C THR A 57 3.73 -24.47 8.90
N HIS A 58 3.70 -23.21 9.34
CA HIS A 58 2.87 -22.15 8.81
C HIS A 58 3.64 -21.29 7.82
N ARG A 59 3.06 -21.04 6.65
CA ARG A 59 3.64 -20.21 5.60
C ARG A 59 2.84 -18.92 5.46
N ILE A 60 3.46 -17.80 5.83
CA ILE A 60 2.91 -16.46 5.66
C ILE A 60 3.49 -15.81 4.40
N GLU A 61 2.62 -15.51 3.43
CA GLU A 61 2.99 -14.87 2.16
C GLU A 61 2.56 -13.41 2.15
N LEU A 62 3.50 -12.51 1.87
CA LEU A 62 3.28 -11.07 1.91
C LEU A 62 3.32 -10.50 0.49
N TYR A 63 2.14 -10.21 -0.05
CA TYR A 63 1.97 -9.64 -1.37
C TYR A 63 2.00 -8.12 -1.36
N ARG A 64 2.31 -7.53 -2.51
CA ARG A 64 2.29 -6.10 -2.76
C ARG A 64 0.88 -5.54 -2.47
N SER A 65 0.87 -4.35 -1.88
CA SER A 65 -0.33 -3.52 -1.76
C SER A 65 -0.12 -2.18 -2.48
N ASP A 66 -1.15 -1.34 -2.51
CA ASP A 66 -1.08 0.04 -3.05
C ASP A 66 -0.22 0.98 -2.17
N ARG A 67 0.08 0.59 -0.93
CA ARG A 67 0.88 1.33 0.03
C ARG A 67 2.23 0.63 0.26
N ILE A 68 3.34 1.38 0.13
CA ILE A 68 4.70 0.82 0.08
C ILE A 68 5.14 0.07 1.34
N ASP A 69 4.65 0.50 2.50
CA ASP A 69 4.93 -0.05 3.83
C ASP A 69 3.85 -1.03 4.33
N CYS A 70 2.96 -1.50 3.44
CA CYS A 70 1.90 -2.44 3.77
C CYS A 70 1.86 -3.64 2.79
N TYR A 71 1.26 -4.73 3.26
CA TYR A 71 1.18 -5.99 2.53
C TYR A 71 -0.24 -6.56 2.51
N ASN A 72 -0.54 -7.33 1.48
CA ASN A 72 -1.70 -8.22 1.45
C ASN A 72 -1.22 -9.61 1.85
N VAL A 73 -1.71 -10.14 2.97
CA VAL A 73 -1.14 -11.31 3.61
C VAL A 73 -2.02 -12.53 3.39
N LYS A 74 -1.39 -13.65 3.06
CA LYS A 74 -1.99 -14.99 3.10
C LYS A 74 -1.26 -15.84 4.12
N ILE A 75 -1.98 -16.70 4.83
CA ILE A 75 -1.43 -17.72 5.72
C ILE A 75 -1.89 -19.07 5.18
N ASP A 76 -0.94 -19.96 4.88
CA ASP A 76 -1.21 -21.29 4.32
C ASP A 76 -2.12 -21.25 3.08
N GLY A 77 -1.90 -20.23 2.23
CA GLY A 77 -2.68 -19.98 1.01
C GLY A 77 -4.03 -19.27 1.23
N GLN A 78 -4.49 -19.12 2.47
CA GLN A 78 -5.75 -18.46 2.81
C GLN A 78 -5.56 -16.95 3.03
N PRO A 79 -6.43 -16.08 2.50
CA PRO A 79 -6.39 -14.65 2.79
C PRO A 79 -6.53 -14.37 4.28
N TRP A 80 -5.60 -13.63 4.87
CA TRP A 80 -5.66 -13.24 6.28
C TRP A 80 -6.06 -11.77 6.44
N GLN A 81 -5.20 -10.85 6.00
CA GLN A 81 -5.47 -9.42 6.10
C GLN A 81 -4.87 -8.64 4.94
N GLN A 82 -5.60 -7.64 4.45
CA GLN A 82 -5.14 -6.73 3.41
C GLN A 82 -4.59 -5.44 4.01
N ARG A 83 -3.61 -4.83 3.33
CA ARG A 83 -3.00 -3.54 3.71
C ARG A 83 -2.52 -3.47 5.16
N ILE A 84 -1.88 -4.54 5.64
CA ILE A 84 -1.32 -4.61 7.00
C ILE A 84 0.17 -4.24 7.00
N GLY A 85 0.59 -3.46 7.99
CA GLY A 85 1.99 -3.05 8.16
C GLY A 85 2.86 -4.15 8.74
N TRP A 86 4.16 -4.11 8.47
CA TRP A 86 5.12 -5.14 8.89
C TRP A 86 5.09 -5.45 10.39
N SER A 87 5.05 -4.44 11.27
CA SER A 87 5.02 -4.65 12.72
C SER A 87 3.80 -5.46 13.18
N ARG A 88 2.62 -5.16 12.62
CA ARG A 88 1.38 -5.88 12.95
C ARG A 88 1.37 -7.31 12.45
N ILE A 89 2.04 -7.58 11.33
CA ILE A 89 2.24 -8.96 10.87
C ILE A 89 3.05 -9.70 11.93
N LEU A 90 4.19 -9.15 12.33
CA LEU A 90 5.07 -9.77 13.33
C LEU A 90 4.43 -9.92 14.72
N GLU A 91 3.56 -8.99 15.12
CA GLU A 91 2.79 -9.07 16.38
C GLU A 91 1.73 -10.18 16.38
N GLY A 92 1.27 -10.59 15.20
CA GLY A 92 0.26 -11.65 15.03
C GLY A 92 0.84 -13.04 14.75
N LEU A 93 2.17 -13.15 14.71
CA LEU A 93 2.89 -14.42 14.62
C LEU A 93 3.03 -15.07 16.01
#